data_AF-A0A238XT80-F1
#
_entry.id   AF-A0A238XT80-F1
#
_cell.length_a   1.000
_cell.length_b   1.000
_cell.length_c   1.000
_cell.angle_alpha   90.00
_cell.angle_beta   90.00
_cell.angle_gamma   90.00
#
_symmetry.space_group_name_H-M   'P 1'
#
loop_
_entity.id
_entity.type
_entity.pdbx_description
1 polymer ?
#
loop_
_entity_poly.entity_id
_entity_poly.type
_entity_poly.pdbx_seq_one_letter_code
_entity_poly.pdbx_strand_id
1 'polypeptide(L)'
;MGSVGSTMQDPAIEVGDPDEDNSEEAERSLHNCFARLIHNVDPVDESALIDAVEDLVAIEFHRVQSGRMSPILHYLAPQVFPVINGRSRKGMALCFDVDVSGQLEDYLDERETYLAVRDEFEFRPHFRDLDWFFNWIYQEDNHWTAAAQHDEKRRYWQAQPGTREHGYPEVLWPRWQEENIISMGSGYGPVSSLDSPDELGEQGRILIDRMSPGDLVVAKAGHSKLLGIGVVEPRGILKPGGYEYRTTEDEWIEFANQGESDTHQDVRHVEWIFTISVDDAIDVSGWDLPKQFDNRTLVAYNCFHELRYKLFDRYGDDVLDDLEIIEQKSNESLSEPDPEPRDVPEHDGPGPEPEPVDTSYYWVNQKRDIELEEEYLRSQDTKWQRDLTVLDPGDVTFHYTDQAIRAVSVVTSDAQKTEMEGGEYYRVDVDTTHLDDPLALDELRNTLDSPEMRQAQERYPLDKNGDVIQAYLCHLTTEAGDYILDQSGIELPNIDQPTATNYFWATANPSIWSVENIDDGGDVFYTAYNDQGNKKRLFDAFTSASPGDRVLFYESTPVKAIVAEASVFG
;
A
#
# COMPACT_ATOMS: atom_id res chain seq x y z
N MET A 1 -4.35 21.02 31.24
CA MET A 1 -3.11 21.78 31.49
C MET A 1 -1.94 20.82 31.36
N GLY A 2 -1.20 20.89 30.26
CA GLY A 2 -0.03 20.05 30.03
C GLY A 2 0.60 20.40 28.68
N SER A 3 1.86 20.82 28.72
CA SER A 3 2.73 21.24 27.61
C SER A 3 2.46 22.61 26.96
N VAL A 4 2.59 23.69 27.74
CA VAL A 4 2.91 25.04 27.22
C VAL A 4 4.25 25.53 27.80
N GLY A 5 5.10 24.63 28.28
CA GLY A 5 6.11 24.96 29.31
C GLY A 5 7.59 24.78 28.94
N SER A 6 7.96 24.38 27.73
CA SER A 6 9.38 24.06 27.43
C SER A 6 9.98 24.69 26.18
N THR A 7 9.30 25.64 25.54
CA THR A 7 9.80 26.34 24.33
C THR A 7 9.88 27.87 24.50
N MET A 8 10.10 28.36 25.73
CA MET A 8 10.44 29.78 25.97
C MET A 8 11.96 30.04 25.91
N GLN A 9 12.65 29.44 24.94
CA GLN A 9 14.05 29.79 24.61
C GLN A 9 14.27 30.11 23.13
N ASP A 10 13.24 30.01 22.28
CA ASP A 10 13.29 30.58 20.93
C ASP A 10 12.92 32.08 20.99
N PRO A 11 13.51 32.94 20.14
CA PRO A 11 13.31 34.39 20.21
C PRO A 11 11.84 34.76 19.97
N ALA A 12 11.48 35.99 20.37
CA ALA A 12 10.14 36.54 20.18
C ALA A 12 9.70 36.45 18.70
N ILE A 13 8.39 36.34 18.46
CA ILE A 13 7.83 36.49 17.11
C ILE A 13 8.23 37.88 16.60
N GLU A 14 9.06 37.93 15.56
CA GLU A 14 9.47 39.16 14.88
C GLU A 14 8.55 39.39 13.67
N VAL A 15 8.09 40.64 13.53
CA VAL A 15 7.10 41.07 12.54
C VAL A 15 7.70 42.22 11.76
N GLY A 16 7.65 42.15 10.42
CA GLY A 16 8.36 43.06 9.53
C GLY A 16 9.76 42.55 9.14
N ASP A 17 10.35 43.17 8.11
CA ASP A 17 11.68 42.82 7.61
C ASP A 17 12.74 43.31 8.62
N PRO A 18 13.59 42.42 9.19
CA PRO A 18 14.64 42.83 10.12
C PRO A 18 15.65 43.82 9.51
N ASP A 19 15.72 43.93 8.19
CA ASP A 19 16.57 44.86 7.45
C ASP A 19 15.86 46.19 7.08
N GLU A 20 14.55 46.34 7.35
CA GLU A 20 13.78 47.58 7.14
C GLU A 20 13.25 48.20 8.45
N ASP A 21 13.16 49.54 8.50
CA ASP A 21 12.65 50.31 9.65
C ASP A 21 11.09 50.32 9.69
N ASN A 22 10.46 49.16 9.44
CA ASN A 22 9.01 49.00 9.25
C ASN A 22 8.30 48.19 10.35
N SER A 23 9.04 47.70 11.36
CA SER A 23 8.53 46.80 12.40
C SER A 23 7.40 47.39 13.26
N GLU A 24 7.47 48.68 13.62
CA GLU A 24 6.39 49.35 14.38
C GLU A 24 5.06 49.41 13.61
N GLU A 25 5.12 49.55 12.28
CA GLU A 25 3.92 49.56 11.43
C GLU A 25 3.32 48.16 11.30
N ALA A 26 4.18 47.14 11.15
CA ALA A 26 3.76 45.75 11.08
C ALA A 26 3.14 45.28 12.42
N GLU A 27 3.71 45.66 13.58
CA GLU A 27 3.14 45.40 14.90
C GLU A 27 1.76 46.05 15.08
N ARG A 28 1.61 47.30 14.62
CA ARG A 28 0.33 48.02 14.68
C ARG A 28 -0.73 47.34 13.80
N SER A 29 -0.35 46.90 12.61
CA SER A 29 -1.22 46.15 11.70
C SER A 29 -1.64 44.81 12.32
N LEU A 30 -0.69 44.09 12.92
CA LEU A 30 -0.95 42.84 13.65
C LEU A 30 -1.97 43.04 14.79
N HIS A 31 -1.75 44.06 15.62
CA HIS A 31 -2.66 44.39 16.72
C HIS A 31 -4.07 44.75 16.21
N ASN A 32 -4.17 45.47 15.10
CA ASN A 32 -5.45 45.80 14.48
C ASN A 32 -6.19 44.54 13.99
N CYS A 33 -5.49 43.61 13.33
CA CYS A 33 -6.06 42.34 12.88
C CYS A 33 -6.62 41.54 14.06
N PHE A 34 -5.83 41.35 15.13
CA PHE A 34 -6.31 40.64 16.33
C PHE A 34 -7.47 41.35 17.04
N ALA A 35 -7.46 42.69 17.10
CA ALA A 35 -8.57 43.44 17.67
C ALA A 35 -9.86 43.18 16.88
N ARG A 36 -9.80 43.20 15.54
CA ARG A 36 -10.93 42.85 14.68
C ARG A 36 -11.38 41.41 14.86
N LEU A 37 -10.45 40.46 14.97
CA LEU A 37 -10.79 39.07 15.24
C LEU A 37 -11.54 38.93 16.57
N ILE A 38 -11.07 39.55 17.65
CA ILE A 38 -11.71 39.47 18.98
C ILE A 38 -13.07 40.18 19.03
N HIS A 39 -13.24 41.28 18.28
CA HIS A 39 -14.49 42.04 18.31
C HIS A 39 -15.63 41.41 17.50
N ASN A 40 -15.31 40.53 16.54
CA ASN A 40 -16.29 39.96 15.60
C ASN A 40 -16.61 38.48 15.85
N VAL A 41 -16.26 37.94 17.03
CA VAL A 41 -16.62 36.55 17.43
C VAL A 41 -17.91 36.46 18.26
N ASP A 42 -18.43 37.58 18.75
CA ASP A 42 -19.70 37.62 19.49
C ASP A 42 -20.47 38.94 19.25
N PRO A 43 -21.49 38.94 18.36
CA PRO A 43 -21.89 37.84 17.48
C PRO A 43 -20.84 37.57 16.41
N VAL A 44 -20.82 36.33 15.88
CA VAL A 44 -19.91 35.94 14.79
C VAL A 44 -20.29 36.70 13.52
N ASP A 45 -19.38 37.57 13.05
CA ASP A 45 -19.42 38.19 11.72
C ASP A 45 -18.34 37.54 10.85
N GLU A 46 -18.71 36.48 10.14
CA GLU A 46 -17.79 35.66 9.36
C GLU A 46 -17.04 36.45 8.28
N SER A 47 -17.71 37.40 7.61
CA SER A 47 -17.06 38.26 6.61
C SER A 47 -15.99 39.14 7.25
N ALA A 48 -16.31 39.78 8.39
CA ALA A 48 -15.36 40.63 9.08
C ALA A 48 -14.16 39.85 9.66
N LEU A 49 -14.38 38.59 10.03
CA LEU A 49 -13.32 37.66 10.47
C LEU A 49 -12.41 37.25 9.31
N ILE A 50 -12.97 36.88 8.15
CA ILE A 50 -12.20 36.53 6.95
C ILE A 50 -11.35 37.73 6.51
N ASP A 51 -11.94 38.93 6.41
CA ASP A 51 -11.22 40.16 6.05
C ASP A 51 -10.07 40.45 7.04
N ALA A 52 -10.24 40.12 8.32
CA ALA A 52 -9.21 40.33 9.33
C ALA A 52 -8.08 39.29 9.23
N VAL A 53 -8.37 38.09 8.75
CA VAL A 53 -7.36 37.06 8.46
C VAL A 53 -6.64 37.38 7.15
N GLU A 54 -7.32 37.89 6.13
CA GLU A 54 -6.70 38.32 4.87
C GLU A 54 -5.63 39.40 5.13
N ASP A 55 -5.98 40.42 5.91
CA ASP A 55 -5.03 41.46 6.34
C ASP A 55 -3.92 40.91 7.26
N LEU A 56 -4.22 39.89 8.07
CA LEU A 56 -3.22 39.23 8.92
C LEU A 56 -2.19 38.48 8.08
N VAL A 57 -2.64 37.73 7.07
CA VAL A 57 -1.80 36.91 6.20
C VAL A 57 -0.89 37.77 5.32
N ALA A 58 -1.34 38.99 4.97
CA ALA A 58 -0.54 39.96 4.23
C ALA A 58 0.63 40.57 5.04
N ILE A 59 0.70 40.33 6.36
CA ILE A 59 1.82 40.78 7.19
C ILE A 59 3.00 39.81 7.03
N GLU A 60 4.18 40.34 6.74
CA GLU A 60 5.41 39.54 6.73
C GLU A 60 5.77 39.07 8.15
N PHE A 61 5.68 37.76 8.36
CA PHE A 61 6.11 37.12 9.59
C PHE A 61 7.45 36.40 9.41
N HIS A 62 8.42 36.68 10.27
CA HIS A 62 9.64 35.89 10.30
C HIS A 62 9.36 34.56 11.03
N ARG A 63 9.51 33.42 10.34
CA ARG A 63 9.42 32.05 10.90
C ARG A 63 8.06 31.67 11.52
N VAL A 64 6.95 32.25 11.08
CA VAL A 64 5.60 31.83 11.48
C VAL A 64 4.93 31.09 10.33
N GLN A 65 4.65 29.79 10.54
CA GLN A 65 3.88 28.96 9.62
C GLN A 65 2.43 28.81 10.09
N SER A 66 1.55 28.35 9.19
CA SER A 66 0.12 28.13 9.48
C SER A 66 -0.12 27.30 10.75
N GLY A 67 0.70 26.27 11.00
CA GLY A 67 0.58 25.40 12.17
C GLY A 67 0.70 26.10 13.53
N ARG A 68 1.21 27.34 13.61
CA ARG A 68 1.21 28.17 14.82
C ARG A 68 0.04 29.15 14.87
N MET A 69 -0.44 29.62 13.73
CA MET A 69 -1.49 30.64 13.64
C MET A 69 -2.90 30.06 13.58
N SER A 70 -3.09 28.97 12.83
CA SER A 70 -4.39 28.31 12.66
C SER A 70 -5.02 27.86 13.98
N PRO A 71 -4.30 27.36 15.01
CA PRO A 71 -4.94 27.03 16.27
C PRO A 71 -5.51 28.27 16.98
N ILE A 72 -4.83 29.41 16.88
CA ILE A 72 -5.28 30.67 17.48
C ILE A 72 -6.56 31.14 16.78
N LEU A 73 -6.58 31.15 15.45
CA LEU A 73 -7.75 31.50 14.64
C LEU A 73 -8.93 30.56 14.95
N HIS A 74 -8.67 29.25 15.01
CA HIS A 74 -9.66 28.26 15.38
C HIS A 74 -10.22 28.48 16.80
N TYR A 75 -9.39 28.84 17.79
CA TYR A 75 -9.89 29.14 19.14
C TYR A 75 -10.80 30.36 19.19
N LEU A 76 -10.57 31.33 18.31
CA LEU A 76 -11.39 32.54 18.22
C LEU A 76 -12.73 32.25 17.55
N ALA A 77 -12.74 31.54 16.42
CA ALA A 77 -13.97 31.22 15.68
C ALA A 77 -13.94 29.78 15.13
N PRO A 78 -14.27 28.77 15.95
CA PRO A 78 -14.04 27.36 15.61
C PRO A 78 -15.03 26.78 14.59
N GLN A 79 -16.10 27.50 14.25
CA GLN A 79 -17.01 27.15 13.14
C GLN A 79 -16.56 27.76 11.82
N VAL A 80 -15.68 28.76 11.87
CA VAL A 80 -15.21 29.53 10.71
C VAL A 80 -13.81 29.04 10.31
N PHE A 81 -12.93 28.78 11.27
CA PHE A 81 -11.52 28.54 11.04
C PHE A 81 -11.10 27.12 11.44
N PRO A 82 -10.58 26.28 10.52
CA PRO A 82 -10.05 24.97 10.84
C PRO A 82 -8.65 25.05 11.47
N VAL A 83 -8.22 23.94 12.09
CA VAL A 83 -6.82 23.78 12.49
C VAL A 83 -6.07 23.13 11.32
N ILE A 84 -5.15 23.87 10.68
CA ILE A 84 -4.31 23.38 9.60
C ILE A 84 -2.89 23.17 10.14
N ASN A 85 -2.56 21.92 10.46
CA ASN A 85 -1.29 21.50 11.02
C ASN A 85 -0.80 20.23 10.33
N GLY A 86 0.43 19.77 10.62
CA GLY A 86 0.97 18.57 9.97
C GLY A 86 0.07 17.32 10.09
N ARG A 87 -0.64 17.16 11.21
CA ARG A 87 -1.55 16.03 11.43
C ARG A 87 -2.79 16.11 10.55
N SER A 88 -3.49 17.23 10.61
CA SER A 88 -4.72 17.43 9.84
C SER A 88 -4.45 17.42 8.34
N ARG A 89 -3.33 17.98 7.86
CA ARG A 89 -2.93 17.91 6.45
C ARG A 89 -2.69 16.46 5.98
N LYS A 90 -1.94 15.68 6.78
CA LYS A 90 -1.76 14.26 6.47
C LYS A 90 -3.08 13.48 6.52
N GLY A 91 -3.99 13.83 7.43
CA GLY A 91 -5.32 13.24 7.51
C GLY A 91 -6.19 13.60 6.31
N MET A 92 -6.10 14.84 5.79
CA MET A 92 -6.77 15.27 4.57
C MET A 92 -6.30 14.47 3.36
N ALA A 93 -4.98 14.29 3.21
CA ALA A 93 -4.40 13.48 2.14
C ALA A 93 -4.80 11.99 2.28
N LEU A 94 -4.65 11.43 3.47
CA LEU A 94 -4.90 10.00 3.73
C LEU A 94 -6.37 9.61 3.53
N CYS A 95 -7.30 10.43 4.03
CA CYS A 95 -8.71 10.03 4.11
C CYS A 95 -9.57 10.57 2.98
N PHE A 96 -9.12 11.64 2.33
CA PHE A 96 -9.91 12.35 1.33
C PHE A 96 -9.15 12.59 0.01
N ASP A 97 -7.90 12.13 -0.11
CA ASP A 97 -7.03 12.36 -1.27
C ASP A 97 -6.88 13.86 -1.61
N VAL A 98 -6.82 14.68 -0.56
CA VAL A 98 -6.69 16.13 -0.67
C VAL A 98 -5.36 16.58 -0.10
N ASP A 99 -4.47 17.09 -0.96
CA ASP A 99 -3.26 17.78 -0.52
C ASP A 99 -3.57 19.22 -0.13
N VAL A 100 -3.09 19.64 1.04
CA VAL A 100 -3.36 20.94 1.65
C VAL A 100 -2.04 21.58 2.04
N SER A 101 -1.86 22.84 1.65
CA SER A 101 -0.68 23.63 2.01
C SER A 101 -0.56 23.85 3.53
N GLY A 102 0.69 23.90 3.99
CA GLY A 102 1.06 24.31 5.35
C GLY A 102 1.43 25.78 5.48
N GLN A 103 1.41 26.54 4.38
CA GLN A 103 1.78 27.94 4.38
C GLN A 103 0.64 28.81 4.92
N LEU A 104 1.01 29.93 5.56
CA LEU A 104 0.02 30.86 6.09
C LEU A 104 -0.66 31.66 4.97
N GLU A 105 0.04 31.91 3.87
CA GLU A 105 -0.49 32.60 2.68
C GLU A 105 -1.67 31.89 2.05
N ASP A 106 -1.66 30.56 2.04
CA ASP A 106 -2.72 29.74 1.46
C ASP A 106 -3.88 29.47 2.44
N TYR A 107 -3.81 29.97 3.68
CA TYR A 107 -4.71 29.52 4.77
C TYR A 107 -6.21 29.70 4.47
N LEU A 108 -6.58 30.81 3.83
CA LEU A 108 -7.98 31.06 3.48
C LEU A 108 -8.47 30.22 2.30
N ASP A 109 -7.59 29.90 1.36
CA ASP A 109 -7.91 28.99 0.26
C ASP A 109 -8.08 27.56 0.80
N GLU A 110 -7.14 27.13 1.65
CA GLU A 110 -7.19 25.80 2.29
C GLU A 110 -8.36 25.65 3.25
N ARG A 111 -8.82 26.74 3.87
CA ARG A 111 -10.05 26.74 4.67
C ARG A 111 -11.25 26.29 3.85
N GLU A 112 -11.39 26.74 2.59
CA GLU A 112 -12.50 26.34 1.73
C GLU A 112 -12.48 24.84 1.44
N THR A 113 -11.27 24.28 1.28
CA THR A 113 -11.06 22.84 1.13
C THR A 113 -11.55 22.06 2.37
N TYR A 114 -11.22 22.54 3.58
CA TYR A 114 -11.71 21.92 4.82
C TYR A 114 -13.23 22.08 4.99
N LEU A 115 -13.82 23.18 4.54
CA LEU A 115 -15.28 23.35 4.53
C LEU A 115 -15.94 22.34 3.60
N ALA A 116 -15.42 22.16 2.38
CA ALA A 116 -15.94 21.22 1.41
C ALA A 116 -15.95 19.79 1.97
N VAL A 117 -14.82 19.33 2.55
CA VAL A 117 -14.72 18.02 3.18
C VAL A 117 -15.66 17.91 4.39
N ARG A 118 -15.73 18.93 5.25
CA ARG A 118 -16.62 18.91 6.41
C ARG A 118 -18.09 18.71 5.97
N ASP A 119 -18.50 19.44 4.94
CA ASP A 119 -19.89 19.46 4.49
C ASP A 119 -20.24 18.22 3.65
N GLU A 120 -19.32 17.72 2.81
CA GLU A 120 -19.50 16.51 2.00
C GLU A 120 -19.66 15.26 2.88
N PHE A 121 -18.86 15.16 3.94
CA PHE A 121 -18.86 14.02 4.85
C PHE A 121 -19.72 14.26 6.11
N GLU A 122 -20.57 15.28 6.09
CA GLU A 122 -21.56 15.59 7.13
C GLU A 122 -20.99 15.75 8.55
N PHE A 123 -19.74 16.20 8.68
CA PHE A 123 -19.14 16.54 9.98
C PHE A 123 -19.89 17.70 10.64
N ARG A 124 -19.85 17.76 11.97
CA ARG A 124 -20.53 18.85 12.71
C ARG A 124 -19.94 20.21 12.33
N PRO A 125 -20.73 21.31 12.35
CA PRO A 125 -20.27 22.64 11.94
C PRO A 125 -19.01 23.14 12.65
N HIS A 126 -18.75 22.65 13.86
CA HIS A 126 -17.57 23.00 14.63
C HIS A 126 -16.36 22.18 14.14
N PHE A 127 -15.34 22.82 13.54
CA PHE A 127 -14.17 22.14 12.94
C PHE A 127 -13.36 21.24 13.87
N ARG A 128 -13.58 21.38 15.18
CA ARG A 128 -13.05 20.45 16.17
C ARG A 128 -13.50 19.00 15.94
N ASP A 129 -14.67 18.79 15.35
CA ASP A 129 -15.18 17.45 15.01
C ASP A 129 -14.27 16.76 13.98
N LEU A 130 -13.96 17.47 12.89
CA LEU A 130 -13.01 17.04 11.87
C LEU A 130 -11.56 16.93 12.42
N ASP A 131 -11.12 17.87 13.26
CA ASP A 131 -9.80 17.76 13.95
C ASP A 131 -9.74 16.57 14.92
N TRP A 132 -10.84 16.22 15.59
CA TRP A 132 -10.93 15.01 16.42
C TRP A 132 -10.86 13.75 15.59
N PHE A 133 -11.51 13.73 14.43
CA PHE A 133 -11.41 12.62 13.48
C PHE A 133 -9.96 12.39 13.07
N PHE A 134 -9.24 13.45 12.67
CA PHE A 134 -7.81 13.34 12.40
C PHE A 134 -7.00 12.93 13.63
N ASN A 135 -7.37 13.39 14.83
CA ASN A 135 -6.72 12.92 16.05
C ASN A 135 -6.96 11.43 16.32
N TRP A 136 -8.17 10.93 16.04
CA TRP A 136 -8.55 9.53 16.19
C TRP A 136 -7.81 8.64 15.20
N ILE A 137 -7.70 9.06 13.93
CA ILE A 137 -6.93 8.41 12.87
C ILE A 137 -5.50 8.09 13.33
N TYR A 138 -4.80 9.04 13.97
CA TYR A 138 -3.40 8.85 14.37
C TYR A 138 -3.21 8.31 15.79
N GLN A 139 -4.23 7.69 16.41
CA GLN A 139 -4.03 7.00 17.69
C GLN A 139 -3.33 5.65 17.46
N GLU A 140 -2.44 5.26 18.37
CA GLU A 140 -1.62 4.03 18.25
C GLU A 140 -2.47 2.75 18.23
N ASP A 141 -3.70 2.79 18.74
CA ASP A 141 -4.69 1.72 18.75
C ASP A 141 -5.66 1.78 17.56
N ASN A 142 -5.51 2.74 16.64
CA ASN A 142 -6.37 2.84 15.47
C ASN A 142 -5.84 1.96 14.32
N HIS A 143 -6.38 0.75 14.23
CA HIS A 143 -6.04 -0.22 13.19
C HIS A 143 -6.45 0.22 11.77
N TRP A 144 -7.37 1.18 11.64
CA TRP A 144 -7.85 1.68 10.35
C TRP A 144 -6.75 2.40 9.56
N THR A 145 -5.83 3.06 10.26
CA THR A 145 -4.79 3.87 9.61
C THR A 145 -3.49 3.13 9.44
N ALA A 146 -3.23 2.09 10.24
CA ALA A 146 -2.15 1.15 9.93
C ALA A 146 -2.35 0.54 8.53
N ALA A 147 -3.55 0.07 8.20
CA ALA A 147 -3.88 -0.50 6.89
C ALA A 147 -3.87 0.51 5.72
N ALA A 148 -4.10 1.80 5.99
CA ALA A 148 -4.10 2.84 4.96
C ALA A 148 -2.74 3.57 4.81
N GLN A 149 -1.88 3.52 5.83
CA GLN A 149 -0.53 4.11 5.82
C GLN A 149 0.53 3.14 5.29
N HIS A 150 0.31 1.85 5.53
CA HIS A 150 1.04 0.78 4.88
C HIS A 150 0.30 0.49 3.58
N ASP A 151 0.88 0.89 2.45
CA ASP A 151 0.45 0.51 1.10
C ASP A 151 0.65 -1.00 0.86
N GLU A 152 0.14 -1.81 1.80
CA GLU A 152 0.34 -3.24 1.89
C GLU A 152 -0.88 -3.92 1.29
N LYS A 153 -0.76 -4.17 -0.02
CA LYS A 153 -1.23 -5.30 -0.88
C LYS A 153 -2.24 -6.32 -0.30
N ARG A 154 -3.18 -5.91 0.54
CA ARG A 154 -4.25 -6.75 1.04
C ARG A 154 -5.21 -7.03 -0.11
N ARG A 155 -5.35 -8.30 -0.48
CA ARG A 155 -6.26 -8.69 -1.56
C ARG A 155 -7.64 -9.00 -0.99
N TYR A 156 -8.65 -8.76 -1.82
CA TYR A 156 -10.04 -9.09 -1.49
C TYR A 156 -10.53 -10.18 -2.42
N TRP A 157 -11.22 -11.13 -1.82
CA TRP A 157 -11.75 -12.31 -2.48
C TRP A 157 -13.24 -12.36 -2.25
N GLN A 158 -13.97 -12.76 -3.27
CA GLN A 158 -15.39 -13.07 -3.15
C GLN A 158 -15.56 -14.57 -3.30
N ALA A 159 -16.26 -15.19 -2.35
CA ALA A 159 -16.55 -16.61 -2.35
C ALA A 159 -18.06 -16.88 -2.35
N GLN A 160 -18.47 -17.97 -2.96
CA GLN A 160 -19.87 -18.41 -2.98
C GLN A 160 -20.00 -19.82 -2.41
N PRO A 161 -20.70 -20.02 -1.28
CA PRO A 161 -20.99 -21.35 -0.76
C PRO A 161 -22.08 -21.96 -1.64
N GLY A 162 -21.69 -22.72 -2.67
CA GLY A 162 -22.61 -23.51 -3.48
C GLY A 162 -23.35 -22.76 -4.59
N THR A 163 -23.73 -23.50 -5.62
CA THR A 163 -24.51 -23.03 -6.77
C THR A 163 -25.70 -23.97 -7.03
N ARG A 164 -26.67 -23.57 -7.84
CA ARG A 164 -27.79 -24.47 -8.23
C ARG A 164 -27.32 -25.82 -8.81
N GLU A 165 -26.12 -25.86 -9.38
CA GLU A 165 -25.53 -27.04 -9.98
C GLU A 165 -24.67 -27.84 -8.98
N HIS A 166 -24.10 -27.19 -7.96
CA HIS A 166 -23.05 -27.77 -7.11
C HIS A 166 -23.26 -27.50 -5.60
N GLY A 167 -24.51 -27.64 -5.12
CA GLY A 167 -24.89 -27.50 -3.71
C GLY A 167 -25.50 -26.14 -3.35
N TYR A 168 -26.31 -26.08 -2.30
CA TYR A 168 -27.07 -24.88 -1.94
C TYR A 168 -26.37 -24.07 -0.84
N PRO A 169 -26.35 -22.72 -0.90
CA PRO A 169 -25.83 -21.88 0.19
C PRO A 169 -26.39 -22.23 1.56
N GLU A 170 -27.66 -22.61 1.63
CA GLU A 170 -28.37 -23.04 2.83
C GLU A 170 -27.74 -24.27 3.51
N VAL A 171 -26.95 -25.05 2.77
CA VAL A 171 -26.28 -26.27 3.24
C VAL A 171 -24.80 -26.02 3.52
N LEU A 172 -24.10 -25.33 2.61
CA LEU A 172 -22.65 -25.16 2.69
C LEU A 172 -22.23 -24.01 3.61
N TRP A 173 -22.99 -22.91 3.62
CA TRP A 173 -22.63 -21.74 4.42
C TRP A 173 -22.51 -22.04 5.93
N PRO A 174 -23.46 -22.75 6.58
CA PRO A 174 -23.33 -23.10 7.99
C PRO A 174 -22.07 -23.90 8.32
N ARG A 175 -21.58 -24.71 7.36
CA ARG A 175 -20.38 -25.53 7.54
C ARG A 175 -19.10 -24.73 7.36
N TRP A 176 -19.07 -23.83 6.39
CA TRP A 176 -17.95 -22.89 6.22
C TRP A 176 -17.74 -22.05 7.47
N GLN A 177 -18.83 -21.61 8.11
CA GLN A 177 -18.79 -20.91 9.39
C GLN A 177 -18.32 -21.81 10.54
N GLU A 178 -18.87 -23.03 10.67
CA GLU A 178 -18.53 -23.96 11.76
C GLU A 178 -17.06 -24.39 11.74
N GLU A 179 -16.51 -24.61 10.55
CA GLU A 179 -15.16 -25.15 10.36
C GLU A 179 -14.12 -24.06 10.01
N ASN A 180 -14.54 -22.79 9.86
CA ASN A 180 -13.69 -21.68 9.41
C ASN A 180 -12.94 -21.98 8.10
N ILE A 181 -13.71 -22.35 7.07
CA ILE A 181 -13.17 -22.72 5.76
C ILE A 181 -13.94 -22.09 4.60
N ILE A 182 -13.32 -22.14 3.42
CA ILE A 182 -13.93 -22.08 2.10
C ILE A 182 -13.52 -23.31 1.27
N SER A 183 -14.39 -23.83 0.40
CA SER A 183 -14.12 -25.00 -0.45
C SER A 183 -13.91 -24.65 -1.93
N MET A 184 -13.10 -25.46 -2.63
CA MET A 184 -12.60 -25.15 -3.98
C MET A 184 -13.43 -25.67 -5.15
N GLY A 185 -14.56 -25.05 -5.44
CA GLY A 185 -15.32 -25.39 -6.64
C GLY A 185 -15.93 -26.80 -6.60
N SER A 186 -16.27 -27.31 -7.79
CA SER A 186 -17.14 -28.46 -7.95
C SER A 186 -16.56 -29.58 -8.82
N GLY A 187 -16.35 -30.76 -8.23
CA GLY A 187 -16.02 -31.99 -8.94
C GLY A 187 -15.51 -33.10 -7.99
N TYR A 188 -15.63 -34.36 -8.42
CA TYR A 188 -15.18 -35.55 -7.67
C TYR A 188 -13.70 -35.89 -7.94
N GLY A 189 -12.92 -36.04 -6.86
CA GLY A 189 -11.65 -36.79 -6.87
C GLY A 189 -10.36 -35.96 -6.77
N PRO A 190 -9.21 -36.61 -6.49
CA PRO A 190 -7.92 -35.94 -6.44
C PRO A 190 -7.58 -35.29 -7.79
N VAL A 191 -7.02 -34.08 -7.75
CA VAL A 191 -6.61 -33.27 -8.92
C VAL A 191 -5.72 -34.06 -9.90
N SER A 192 -4.93 -35.01 -9.39
CA SER A 192 -4.07 -35.90 -10.19
C SER A 192 -4.81 -36.92 -11.06
N SER A 193 -6.14 -36.99 -10.97
CA SER A 193 -6.97 -37.99 -11.65
C SER A 193 -7.93 -37.44 -12.72
N LEU A 194 -7.81 -36.16 -13.08
CA LEU A 194 -8.66 -35.52 -14.10
C LEU A 194 -8.04 -35.63 -15.51
N ASP A 195 -8.86 -36.04 -16.49
CA ASP A 195 -8.45 -36.31 -17.87
C ASP A 195 -8.49 -35.08 -18.81
N SER A 196 -8.98 -33.90 -18.37
CA SER A 196 -8.83 -32.64 -19.13
C SER A 196 -8.95 -31.36 -18.26
N PRO A 197 -8.27 -30.25 -18.62
CA PRO A 197 -8.12 -29.05 -17.77
C PRO A 197 -9.29 -28.05 -17.75
N ASP A 198 -10.37 -28.24 -18.53
CA ASP A 198 -11.12 -27.09 -19.02
C ASP A 198 -12.29 -26.53 -18.18
N GLU A 199 -12.74 -27.09 -17.06
CA GLU A 199 -13.79 -26.42 -16.26
C GLU A 199 -13.54 -26.53 -14.74
N LEU A 200 -13.35 -25.36 -14.10
CA LEU A 200 -13.30 -25.08 -12.64
C LEU A 200 -12.11 -25.56 -11.79
N GLY A 201 -11.15 -26.32 -12.33
CA GLY A 201 -10.00 -26.82 -11.54
C GLY A 201 -8.80 -25.87 -11.38
N GLU A 202 -8.41 -25.14 -12.43
CA GLU A 202 -7.10 -24.43 -12.43
C GLU A 202 -7.19 -23.00 -11.91
N GLN A 203 -8.23 -22.24 -12.31
CA GLN A 203 -8.42 -20.86 -11.86
C GLN A 203 -8.71 -20.78 -10.35
N GLY A 204 -9.53 -21.69 -9.82
CA GLY A 204 -9.78 -21.75 -8.38
C GLY A 204 -8.48 -21.93 -7.60
N ARG A 205 -7.64 -22.90 -8.02
CA ARG A 205 -6.34 -23.20 -7.41
C ARG A 205 -5.42 -21.99 -7.44
N ILE A 206 -5.26 -21.37 -8.60
CA ILE A 206 -4.43 -20.16 -8.76
C ILE A 206 -4.93 -19.05 -7.83
N LEU A 207 -6.24 -18.86 -7.70
CA LEU A 207 -6.79 -17.83 -6.81
C LEU A 207 -6.56 -18.15 -5.33
N ILE A 208 -6.67 -19.40 -4.89
CA ILE A 208 -6.39 -19.79 -3.48
C ILE A 208 -4.90 -19.78 -3.15
N ASP A 209 -4.04 -20.19 -4.07
CA ASP A 209 -2.59 -20.04 -3.88
C ASP A 209 -2.18 -18.57 -3.83
N ARG A 210 -2.96 -17.70 -4.48
CA ARG A 210 -2.89 -16.26 -4.33
C ARG A 210 -3.60 -15.75 -3.07
N MET A 211 -4.28 -16.54 -2.26
CA MET A 211 -4.77 -16.03 -0.98
C MET A 211 -3.62 -16.02 0.01
N SER A 212 -3.26 -14.85 0.51
CA SER A 212 -2.25 -14.66 1.54
C SER A 212 -2.91 -14.51 2.92
N PRO A 213 -2.24 -14.90 4.02
CA PRO A 213 -2.71 -14.56 5.36
C PRO A 213 -2.99 -13.06 5.47
N GLY A 214 -4.12 -12.71 6.08
CA GLY A 214 -4.59 -11.34 6.14
C GLY A 214 -5.46 -10.90 4.95
N ASP A 215 -5.51 -11.63 3.84
CA ASP A 215 -6.47 -11.32 2.78
C ASP A 215 -7.92 -11.44 3.28
N LEU A 216 -8.84 -10.67 2.68
CA LEU A 216 -10.25 -10.67 3.08
C LEU A 216 -11.10 -11.50 2.14
N VAL A 217 -12.09 -12.19 2.70
CA VAL A 217 -13.05 -13.02 1.95
C VAL A 217 -14.46 -12.54 2.21
N VAL A 218 -15.20 -12.23 1.14
CA VAL A 218 -16.60 -11.85 1.15
C VAL A 218 -17.43 -13.03 0.65
N ALA A 219 -18.15 -13.70 1.55
CA ALA A 219 -19.08 -14.77 1.19
C ALA A 219 -20.43 -14.21 0.72
N LYS A 220 -20.98 -14.81 -0.33
CA LYS A 220 -22.31 -14.45 -0.84
C LYS A 220 -23.12 -15.61 -1.40
N ALA A 221 -24.44 -15.52 -1.33
CA ALA A 221 -25.35 -16.37 -2.08
C ALA A 221 -25.73 -15.72 -3.42
N GLY A 222 -25.34 -16.35 -4.54
CA GLY A 222 -25.61 -15.84 -5.88
C GLY A 222 -25.01 -14.44 -6.12
N HIS A 223 -25.71 -13.57 -6.84
CA HIS A 223 -25.14 -12.30 -7.30
C HIS A 223 -25.10 -11.17 -6.27
N SER A 224 -25.93 -11.17 -5.22
CA SER A 224 -26.08 -9.95 -4.40
C SER A 224 -26.41 -10.18 -2.93
N LYS A 225 -26.45 -11.44 -2.47
CA LYS A 225 -26.81 -11.73 -1.08
C LYS A 225 -25.55 -11.91 -0.26
N LEU A 226 -25.16 -10.90 0.50
CA LEU A 226 -24.01 -10.95 1.39
C LEU A 226 -24.30 -11.89 2.56
N LEU A 227 -23.38 -12.84 2.81
CA LEU A 227 -23.45 -13.85 3.86
C LEU A 227 -22.42 -13.66 4.95
N GLY A 228 -21.22 -13.19 4.62
CA GLY A 228 -20.20 -12.98 5.62
C GLY A 228 -18.93 -12.33 5.10
N ILE A 229 -18.10 -11.89 6.03
CA ILE A 229 -16.76 -11.36 5.77
C ILE A 229 -15.80 -12.04 6.75
N GLY A 230 -14.70 -12.57 6.22
CA GLY A 230 -13.68 -13.24 7.01
C GLY A 230 -12.27 -12.87 6.56
N VAL A 231 -11.30 -13.31 7.36
CA VAL A 231 -9.86 -13.07 7.15
C VAL A 231 -9.17 -14.40 6.92
N VAL A 232 -8.31 -14.49 5.90
CA VAL A 232 -7.51 -15.68 5.62
C VAL A 232 -6.48 -15.87 6.73
N GLU A 233 -6.45 -17.05 7.34
CA GLU A 233 -5.53 -17.34 8.45
C GLU A 233 -4.12 -17.75 7.95
N PRO A 234 -3.06 -17.51 8.76
CA PRO A 234 -1.71 -18.01 8.49
C PRO A 234 -1.65 -19.53 8.35
N ARG A 235 -0.75 -20.01 7.47
CA ARG A 235 -0.37 -21.44 7.38
C ARG A 235 0.21 -21.98 8.71
N GLY A 236 0.40 -21.16 9.75
CA GLY A 236 0.87 -21.58 11.06
C GLY A 236 -0.13 -22.28 11.97
N ILE A 237 -1.43 -22.03 11.79
CA ILE A 237 -2.50 -22.74 12.52
C ILE A 237 -2.87 -24.03 11.78
N LEU A 238 -2.00 -24.49 10.87
CA LEU A 238 -2.12 -25.79 10.25
C LEU A 238 -1.98 -26.89 11.31
N LYS A 239 -3.07 -27.63 11.53
CA LYS A 239 -2.91 -29.09 11.67
C LYS A 239 -2.14 -29.54 10.42
N PRO A 240 -1.09 -30.37 10.57
CA PRO A 240 -0.14 -30.65 9.50
C PRO A 240 -0.89 -31.09 8.23
N GLY A 241 -0.85 -30.28 7.16
CA GLY A 241 -1.67 -30.56 5.98
C GLY A 241 -1.75 -29.47 4.92
N GLY A 242 -1.89 -28.18 5.25
CA GLY A 242 -1.91 -27.06 4.28
C GLY A 242 -3.15 -26.97 3.39
N TYR A 243 -3.59 -28.12 2.90
CA TYR A 243 -4.84 -28.46 2.25
C TYR A 243 -5.09 -29.90 2.70
N GLU A 244 -6.10 -30.18 3.50
CA GLU A 244 -6.32 -31.55 3.95
C GLU A 244 -6.94 -32.35 2.81
N TYR A 245 -6.09 -32.88 1.92
CA TYR A 245 -6.44 -34.07 1.14
C TYR A 245 -6.71 -35.19 2.15
N ARG A 246 -7.97 -35.33 2.57
CA ARG A 246 -8.38 -36.50 3.33
C ARG A 246 -8.56 -37.65 2.37
N THR A 247 -7.55 -38.52 2.34
CA THR A 247 -7.66 -39.85 1.75
C THR A 247 -8.89 -40.58 2.28
N THR A 248 -9.42 -41.46 1.44
CA THR A 248 -10.66 -42.26 1.47
C THR A 248 -11.01 -43.07 2.74
N GLU A 249 -10.43 -42.81 3.91
CA GLU A 249 -10.70 -43.53 5.16
C GLU A 249 -11.29 -42.69 6.30
N ASP A 250 -11.39 -41.35 6.17
CA ASP A 250 -12.09 -40.50 7.14
C ASP A 250 -13.54 -40.22 6.68
N GLU A 251 -14.51 -40.75 7.43
CA GLU A 251 -15.96 -40.73 7.15
C GLU A 251 -16.63 -39.33 7.30
N TRP A 252 -16.10 -38.24 6.73
CA TRP A 252 -16.74 -36.91 6.68
C TRP A 252 -16.34 -36.21 5.36
N ILE A 253 -17.21 -35.67 4.50
CA ILE A 253 -18.60 -35.20 4.59
C ILE A 253 -19.36 -35.79 3.38
N GLU A 254 -20.23 -36.78 3.57
CA GLU A 254 -21.27 -37.09 2.57
C GLU A 254 -22.28 -35.94 2.60
N PHE A 255 -22.05 -34.91 1.78
CA PHE A 255 -22.99 -33.82 1.60
C PHE A 255 -24.28 -34.40 1.00
N ALA A 256 -25.32 -34.38 1.82
CA ALA A 256 -26.61 -34.98 1.52
C ALA A 256 -27.35 -34.18 0.45
N ASN A 257 -27.05 -34.49 -0.82
CA ASN A 257 -27.98 -34.30 -1.93
C ASN A 257 -28.10 -35.62 -2.71
N GLN A 258 -28.59 -36.66 -2.03
CA GLN A 258 -28.79 -38.01 -2.62
C GLN A 258 -27.53 -38.65 -3.25
N GLY A 259 -26.33 -38.24 -2.84
CA GLY A 259 -25.06 -38.79 -3.35
C GLY A 259 -24.41 -37.99 -4.48
N GLU A 260 -24.96 -36.81 -4.83
CA GLU A 260 -24.41 -35.87 -5.82
C GLU A 260 -23.96 -34.59 -5.11
N SER A 261 -22.81 -34.62 -4.44
CA SER A 261 -22.20 -33.39 -3.92
C SER A 261 -20.79 -33.25 -4.44
N ASP A 262 -20.67 -32.29 -5.35
CA ASP A 262 -19.43 -31.83 -5.95
C ASP A 262 -18.81 -30.72 -5.08
N THR A 263 -18.34 -31.05 -3.88
CA THR A 263 -17.46 -30.15 -3.12
C THR A 263 -16.04 -30.68 -3.22
N HIS A 264 -15.12 -29.85 -3.70
CA HIS A 264 -13.72 -30.24 -3.86
C HIS A 264 -13.03 -30.46 -2.51
N GLN A 265 -12.04 -31.36 -2.50
CA GLN A 265 -11.31 -31.78 -1.30
C GLN A 265 -10.28 -30.76 -0.81
N ASP A 266 -10.05 -29.70 -1.58
CA ASP A 266 -9.20 -28.58 -1.19
C ASP A 266 -10.03 -27.49 -0.55
N VAL A 267 -9.56 -26.99 0.60
CA VAL A 267 -10.19 -25.94 1.39
C VAL A 267 -9.14 -24.91 1.82
N ARG A 268 -9.57 -23.66 2.04
CA ARG A 268 -8.73 -22.61 2.63
C ARG A 268 -9.33 -22.16 3.95
N HIS A 269 -8.50 -21.99 4.97
CA HIS A 269 -8.94 -21.51 6.27
C HIS A 269 -9.22 -20.00 6.23
N VAL A 270 -10.40 -19.66 6.72
CA VAL A 270 -10.92 -18.30 6.78
C VAL A 270 -11.61 -18.14 8.12
N GLU A 271 -11.11 -17.24 8.94
CA GLU A 271 -11.80 -16.85 10.17
C GLU A 271 -12.96 -15.93 9.81
N TRP A 272 -14.18 -16.46 9.91
CA TRP A 272 -15.40 -15.70 9.64
C TRP A 272 -15.76 -14.81 10.84
N ILE A 273 -15.81 -13.50 10.61
CA ILE A 273 -16.03 -12.51 11.67
C ILE A 273 -17.44 -11.95 11.54
N PHE A 274 -17.74 -11.29 10.42
CA PHE A 274 -19.10 -10.88 10.10
C PHE A 274 -19.83 -12.06 9.47
N THR A 275 -20.97 -12.47 10.02
CA THR A 275 -21.77 -13.53 9.41
C THR A 275 -23.28 -13.31 9.55
N ILE A 276 -24.04 -13.77 8.55
CA ILE A 276 -25.50 -13.72 8.53
C ILE A 276 -26.06 -15.03 7.96
N SER A 277 -27.27 -15.41 8.39
CA SER A 277 -27.94 -16.59 7.85
C SER A 277 -28.29 -16.38 6.37
N VAL A 278 -28.47 -17.47 5.61
CA VAL A 278 -28.88 -17.35 4.21
C VAL A 278 -30.27 -16.71 4.06
N ASP A 279 -31.18 -16.99 5.00
CA ASP A 279 -32.54 -16.43 4.99
C ASP A 279 -32.55 -14.92 5.28
N ASP A 280 -31.59 -14.45 6.06
CA ASP A 280 -31.47 -13.04 6.47
C ASP A 280 -30.46 -12.24 5.62
N ALA A 281 -29.87 -12.87 4.60
CA ALA A 281 -28.76 -12.31 3.83
C ALA A 281 -29.04 -10.90 3.28
N ILE A 282 -28.06 -10.00 3.43
CA ILE A 282 -28.18 -8.60 3.03
C ILE A 282 -28.16 -8.49 1.51
N ASP A 283 -29.16 -7.83 0.93
CA ASP A 283 -29.22 -7.60 -0.52
C ASP A 283 -28.47 -6.32 -0.91
N VAL A 284 -27.32 -6.49 -1.56
CA VAL A 284 -26.46 -5.38 -1.99
C VAL A 284 -26.74 -4.88 -3.41
N SER A 285 -27.75 -5.45 -4.10
CA SER A 285 -28.03 -5.11 -5.51
C SER A 285 -28.37 -3.62 -5.76
N GLY A 286 -28.83 -2.91 -4.73
CA GLY A 286 -29.16 -1.49 -4.79
C GLY A 286 -28.07 -0.55 -4.24
N TRP A 287 -26.85 -1.05 -3.99
CA TRP A 287 -25.81 -0.29 -3.29
C TRP A 287 -24.85 0.47 -4.20
N ASP A 288 -25.03 0.35 -5.51
CA ASP A 288 -24.23 1.03 -6.56
C ASP A 288 -22.72 0.74 -6.47
N LEU A 289 -22.38 -0.54 -6.28
CA LEU A 289 -21.00 -1.02 -6.19
C LEU A 289 -20.43 -1.34 -7.60
N PRO A 290 -19.17 -0.98 -7.93
CA PRO A 290 -18.51 -1.32 -9.19
C PRO A 290 -18.46 -2.84 -9.41
N LYS A 291 -18.46 -3.30 -10.66
CA LYS A 291 -18.49 -4.73 -11.05
C LYS A 291 -17.19 -5.45 -10.70
N GLN A 292 -17.15 -6.75 -10.44
CA GLN A 292 -18.07 -7.94 -10.53
C GLN A 292 -18.56 -8.72 -9.26
N PHE A 293 -19.86 -8.75 -9.01
CA PHE A 293 -20.47 -9.83 -8.22
C PHE A 293 -20.79 -11.08 -9.08
N ASP A 294 -19.78 -11.85 -9.50
CA ASP A 294 -19.92 -13.08 -10.32
C ASP A 294 -20.45 -14.31 -9.51
N ASN A 295 -21.18 -15.25 -10.13
CA ASN A 295 -21.69 -16.49 -9.51
C ASN A 295 -20.63 -17.58 -9.34
N ARG A 296 -19.34 -17.23 -9.41
CA ARG A 296 -18.24 -18.18 -9.26
C ARG A 296 -18.00 -18.50 -7.79
N THR A 297 -17.50 -19.70 -7.53
CA THR A 297 -17.17 -20.17 -6.18
C THR A 297 -16.07 -19.32 -5.52
N LEU A 298 -15.12 -18.79 -6.29
CA LEU A 298 -14.09 -17.87 -5.81
C LEU A 298 -13.62 -16.92 -6.94
N VAL A 299 -13.47 -15.62 -6.64
CA VAL A 299 -12.96 -14.60 -7.58
C VAL A 299 -12.30 -13.43 -6.83
N ALA A 300 -11.23 -12.83 -7.37
CA ALA A 300 -10.64 -11.60 -6.83
C ALA A 300 -11.58 -10.41 -7.01
N TYR A 301 -11.58 -9.46 -6.06
CA TYR A 301 -12.54 -8.35 -6.06
C TYR A 301 -11.99 -7.01 -5.62
N ASN A 302 -12.53 -5.91 -6.20
CA ASN A 302 -11.95 -4.58 -6.00
C ASN A 302 -12.87 -3.59 -5.25
N CYS A 303 -14.13 -3.95 -4.93
CA CYS A 303 -15.08 -3.00 -4.32
C CYS A 303 -15.22 -3.11 -2.78
N PHE A 304 -14.33 -3.84 -2.10
CA PHE A 304 -14.47 -4.09 -0.65
C PHE A 304 -14.59 -2.81 0.18
N HIS A 305 -13.77 -1.80 -0.10
CA HIS A 305 -13.82 -0.52 0.61
C HIS A 305 -15.20 0.15 0.54
N GLU A 306 -15.81 0.13 -0.64
CA GLU A 306 -17.15 0.67 -0.83
C GLU A 306 -18.20 -0.19 -0.12
N LEU A 307 -18.09 -1.52 -0.19
CA LEU A 307 -18.97 -2.43 0.56
C LEU A 307 -18.93 -2.14 2.07
N ARG A 308 -17.72 -1.99 2.63
CA ARG A 308 -17.48 -1.66 4.05
C ARG A 308 -18.15 -0.34 4.43
N TYR A 309 -17.93 0.71 3.64
CA TYR A 309 -18.57 2.01 3.86
C TYR A 309 -20.10 1.90 3.83
N LYS A 310 -20.65 1.22 2.80
CA LYS A 310 -22.09 1.06 2.64
C LYS A 310 -22.73 0.21 3.75
N LEU A 311 -21.99 -0.75 4.32
CA LEU A 311 -22.40 -1.51 5.51
C LEU A 311 -22.52 -0.58 6.71
N PHE A 312 -21.45 0.18 7.03
CA PHE A 312 -21.47 1.10 8.16
C PHE A 312 -22.53 2.20 8.01
N ASP A 313 -22.67 2.78 6.83
CA ASP A 313 -23.69 3.80 6.51
C ASP A 313 -25.14 3.31 6.80
N ARG A 314 -25.42 2.03 6.59
CA ARG A 314 -26.78 1.45 6.75
C ARG A 314 -27.03 0.85 8.12
N TYR A 315 -26.01 0.23 8.72
CA TYR A 315 -26.16 -0.58 9.93
C TYR A 315 -25.43 0.02 11.14
N GLY A 316 -24.59 1.03 10.94
CA GLY A 316 -23.95 1.81 12.00
C GLY A 316 -23.19 0.95 13.00
N ASP A 317 -23.44 1.19 14.28
CA ASP A 317 -22.79 0.51 15.40
C ASP A 317 -23.03 -1.02 15.39
N ASP A 318 -24.08 -1.52 14.73
CA ASP A 318 -24.39 -2.97 14.70
C ASP A 318 -23.34 -3.79 13.94
N VAL A 319 -22.57 -3.15 13.04
CA VAL A 319 -21.50 -3.81 12.26
C VAL A 319 -20.10 -3.29 12.59
N LEU A 320 -20.01 -2.25 13.43
CA LEU A 320 -18.75 -1.56 13.70
C LEU A 320 -17.73 -2.49 14.36
N ASP A 321 -18.13 -3.22 15.40
CA ASP A 321 -17.25 -4.14 16.13
C ASP A 321 -16.69 -5.23 15.18
N ASP A 322 -17.53 -5.82 14.34
CA ASP A 322 -17.11 -6.85 13.38
C ASP A 322 -16.12 -6.27 12.34
N LEU A 323 -16.40 -5.07 11.82
CA LEU A 323 -15.51 -4.41 10.87
C LEU A 323 -14.17 -4.03 11.52
N GLU A 324 -14.16 -3.58 12.77
CA GLU A 324 -12.92 -3.32 13.51
C GLU A 324 -12.11 -4.61 13.73
N ILE A 325 -12.77 -5.71 14.10
CA ILE A 325 -12.11 -7.02 14.28
C ILE A 325 -11.54 -7.54 12.95
N ILE A 326 -12.26 -7.37 11.84
CA ILE A 326 -11.78 -7.71 10.49
C ILE A 326 -10.49 -6.96 10.19
N GLU A 327 -10.49 -5.64 10.39
CA GLU A 327 -9.32 -4.80 10.14
C GLU A 327 -8.14 -5.17 11.04
N GLN A 328 -8.39 -5.40 12.34
CA GLN A 328 -7.38 -5.82 13.30
C GLN A 328 -6.73 -7.14 12.88
N LYS A 329 -7.53 -8.20 12.69
CA LYS A 329 -7.03 -9.55 12.38
C LYS A 329 -6.30 -9.63 11.05
N SER A 330 -6.79 -8.88 10.08
CA SER A 330 -6.15 -8.79 8.78
C SER A 330 -4.76 -8.14 8.87
N ASN A 331 -4.62 -7.06 9.65
CA ASN A 331 -3.31 -6.44 9.90
C ASN A 331 -2.38 -7.32 10.73
N GLU A 332 -2.89 -7.98 11.78
CA GLU A 332 -2.11 -8.91 12.60
C GLU A 332 -1.51 -10.01 11.71
N SER A 333 -2.32 -10.59 10.82
CA SER A 333 -1.91 -11.67 9.93
C SER A 333 -0.90 -11.24 8.85
N LEU A 334 -0.89 -9.95 8.45
CA LEU A 334 0.13 -9.39 7.55
C LEU A 334 1.48 -9.18 8.26
N SER A 335 1.47 -9.00 9.58
CA SER A 335 2.67 -8.74 10.39
C SER A 335 3.37 -10.00 10.93
N GLU A 336 2.74 -11.18 10.79
CA GLU A 336 3.34 -12.46 11.18
C GLU A 336 4.15 -13.06 10.02
N PRO A 337 5.45 -13.36 10.19
CA PRO A 337 6.21 -14.10 9.19
C PRO A 337 5.60 -15.49 9.02
N ASP A 338 5.41 -15.94 7.76
CA ASP A 338 4.93 -17.29 7.47
C ASP A 338 5.82 -18.30 8.22
N PRO A 339 5.26 -19.20 9.04
CA PRO A 339 6.08 -20.08 9.84
C PRO A 339 6.94 -20.94 8.92
N GLU A 340 8.23 -21.05 9.26
CA GLU A 340 9.18 -21.86 8.49
C GLU A 340 8.56 -23.22 8.13
N PRO A 341 8.61 -23.63 6.85
CA PRO A 341 8.07 -24.90 6.42
C PRO A 341 8.75 -26.01 7.22
N ARG A 342 7.97 -26.76 8.01
CA ARG A 342 8.49 -27.94 8.70
C ARG A 342 8.94 -28.97 7.68
N ASP A 343 10.18 -29.43 7.85
CA ASP A 343 10.87 -30.47 7.09
C ASP A 343 9.91 -31.48 6.42
N VAL A 344 9.70 -31.30 5.13
CA VAL A 344 9.08 -32.31 4.27
C VAL A 344 10.17 -33.38 4.00
N PRO A 345 9.88 -34.69 4.12
CA PRO A 345 10.87 -35.72 3.85
C PRO A 345 11.46 -35.56 2.45
N GLU A 346 12.79 -35.50 2.37
CA GLU A 346 13.60 -35.30 1.16
C GLU A 346 13.00 -36.03 -0.06
N HIS A 347 12.45 -35.24 -0.99
CA HIS A 347 12.19 -35.68 -2.36
C HIS A 347 13.30 -35.08 -3.22
N ASP A 348 14.16 -35.93 -3.81
CA ASP A 348 15.25 -35.55 -4.71
C ASP A 348 14.70 -34.90 -6.02
N GLY A 349 14.29 -33.64 -5.93
CA GLY A 349 13.92 -32.76 -7.05
C GLY A 349 14.57 -31.38 -6.87
N PRO A 350 14.67 -30.57 -7.93
CA PRO A 350 15.19 -29.20 -7.81
C PRO A 350 14.37 -28.44 -6.76
N GLY A 351 15.06 -27.66 -5.93
CA GLY A 351 14.49 -27.00 -4.76
C GLY A 351 13.31 -26.08 -5.09
N PRO A 352 12.52 -25.68 -4.08
CA PRO A 352 11.36 -24.83 -4.28
C PRO A 352 11.77 -23.54 -5.01
N GLU A 353 11.03 -23.23 -6.08
CA GLU A 353 11.15 -21.97 -6.80
C GLU A 353 10.87 -20.79 -5.84
N PRO A 354 11.64 -19.70 -5.95
CA PRO A 354 11.49 -18.54 -5.07
C PRO A 354 10.11 -17.88 -5.23
N GLU A 355 9.57 -17.36 -4.13
CA GLU A 355 8.29 -16.64 -4.14
C GLU A 355 8.35 -15.42 -5.10
N PRO A 356 7.30 -15.16 -5.89
CA PRO A 356 7.31 -14.09 -6.88
C PRO A 356 7.26 -12.73 -6.20
N VAL A 357 8.26 -11.89 -6.49
CA VAL A 357 8.23 -10.44 -6.26
C VAL A 357 7.08 -9.85 -7.07
N ASP A 358 6.37 -8.87 -6.53
CA ASP A 358 5.29 -8.16 -7.22
C ASP A 358 5.87 -7.44 -8.44
N THR A 359 5.87 -8.13 -9.57
CA THR A 359 6.55 -7.72 -10.80
C THR A 359 5.63 -6.76 -11.54
N SER A 360 6.00 -5.48 -11.58
CA SER A 360 5.26 -4.51 -12.40
C SER A 360 5.78 -4.53 -13.83
N TYR A 361 4.87 -4.28 -14.78
CA TYR A 361 5.17 -4.34 -16.21
C TYR A 361 5.15 -2.97 -16.86
N TYR A 362 6.16 -2.73 -17.68
CA TYR A 362 6.37 -1.45 -18.34
C TYR A 362 6.67 -1.63 -19.82
N TRP A 363 6.34 -0.63 -20.60
CA TRP A 363 6.61 -0.56 -22.03
C TRP A 363 7.49 0.64 -22.33
N VAL A 364 8.65 0.40 -22.96
CA VAL A 364 9.62 1.44 -23.29
C VAL A 364 9.67 1.65 -24.80
N ASN A 365 9.35 2.87 -25.24
CA ASN A 365 9.48 3.27 -26.64
C ASN A 365 10.89 3.76 -26.93
N GLN A 366 11.78 2.84 -27.31
CA GLN A 366 13.18 3.16 -27.56
C GLN A 366 13.48 3.38 -29.04
N LYS A 367 14.32 4.38 -29.31
CA LYS A 367 14.79 4.72 -30.66
C LYS A 367 16.31 4.69 -30.80
N ARG A 368 17.03 4.33 -29.73
CA ARG A 368 18.49 4.36 -29.67
C ARG A 368 18.99 2.98 -29.27
N ASP A 369 19.63 2.29 -30.21
CA ASP A 369 20.16 0.95 -30.00
C ASP A 369 21.18 0.90 -28.86
N ILE A 370 21.92 2.01 -28.62
CA ILE A 370 22.90 2.11 -27.53
C ILE A 370 22.30 1.87 -26.13
N GLU A 371 21.01 2.16 -25.92
CA GLU A 371 20.36 1.95 -24.61
C GLU A 371 20.04 0.47 -24.38
N LEU A 372 19.81 -0.28 -25.45
CA LEU A 372 19.67 -1.74 -25.43
C LEU A 372 21.03 -2.41 -25.32
N GLU A 373 22.02 -1.96 -26.09
CA GLU A 373 23.37 -2.55 -26.12
C GLU A 373 24.14 -2.33 -24.81
N GLU A 374 23.91 -1.22 -24.13
CA GLU A 374 24.56 -0.88 -22.86
C GLU A 374 23.64 -1.11 -21.64
N GLU A 375 22.49 -1.76 -21.82
CA GLU A 375 21.68 -2.30 -20.71
C GLU A 375 21.22 -1.22 -19.70
N TYR A 376 20.71 -0.09 -20.19
CA TYR A 376 20.20 0.97 -19.32
C TYR A 376 19.02 1.75 -19.92
N LEU A 377 18.17 2.28 -19.05
CA LEU A 377 17.16 3.29 -19.37
C LEU A 377 17.62 4.66 -18.88
N ARG A 378 17.32 5.74 -19.62
CA ARG A 378 17.60 7.10 -19.14
C ARG A 378 16.54 8.14 -19.48
N SER A 379 16.43 9.17 -18.65
CA SER A 379 15.55 10.32 -18.85
C SER A 379 16.13 11.60 -18.23
N GLN A 380 15.73 12.78 -18.73
CA GLN A 380 16.17 14.09 -18.22
C GLN A 380 15.21 14.70 -17.19
N ASP A 381 14.01 14.14 -17.03
CA ASP A 381 12.98 14.68 -16.16
C ASP A 381 12.09 13.57 -15.59
N THR A 382 11.28 13.93 -14.58
CA THR A 382 10.31 13.05 -13.91
C THR A 382 8.89 13.28 -14.42
N LYS A 383 8.72 13.74 -15.67
CA LYS A 383 7.39 13.81 -16.26
C LYS A 383 6.94 12.40 -16.58
N TRP A 384 5.68 12.10 -16.31
CA TRP A 384 5.13 10.74 -16.43
C TRP A 384 5.46 10.01 -17.74
N GLN A 385 5.61 10.73 -18.86
CA GLN A 385 5.94 10.10 -20.15
C GLN A 385 7.32 9.44 -20.15
N ARG A 386 8.18 9.69 -19.16
CA ARG A 386 9.58 9.29 -19.14
C ARG A 386 10.15 9.22 -17.72
N ASP A 387 9.27 9.14 -16.72
CA ASP A 387 9.69 9.15 -15.34
C ASP A 387 10.26 7.78 -14.98
N LEU A 388 11.56 7.70 -14.73
CA LEU A 388 12.22 6.44 -14.40
C LEU A 388 12.24 6.16 -12.90
N THR A 389 11.86 7.13 -12.05
CA THR A 389 11.85 6.93 -10.60
C THR A 389 10.70 6.07 -10.11
N VAL A 390 9.83 5.63 -11.02
CA VAL A 390 8.72 4.71 -10.74
C VAL A 390 9.11 3.25 -10.93
N LEU A 391 10.32 2.97 -11.44
CA LEU A 391 10.81 1.62 -11.65
C LEU A 391 11.54 1.12 -10.41
N ASP A 392 11.15 -0.06 -9.93
CA ASP A 392 11.81 -0.76 -8.83
C ASP A 392 12.64 -1.95 -9.36
N PRO A 393 13.75 -2.33 -8.70
CA PRO A 393 14.45 -3.57 -9.00
C PRO A 393 13.51 -4.78 -8.99
N GLY A 394 13.52 -5.55 -10.08
CA GLY A 394 12.62 -6.67 -10.32
C GLY A 394 11.49 -6.38 -11.32
N ASP A 395 11.21 -5.12 -11.63
CA ASP A 395 10.21 -4.77 -12.65
C ASP A 395 10.63 -5.21 -14.05
N VAL A 396 9.64 -5.51 -14.90
CA VAL A 396 9.86 -6.00 -16.27
C VAL A 396 9.50 -4.92 -17.29
N THR A 397 10.40 -4.69 -18.24
CA THR A 397 10.27 -3.67 -19.29
C THR A 397 10.31 -4.31 -20.68
N PHE A 398 9.33 -3.99 -21.53
CA PHE A 398 9.28 -4.43 -22.92
C PHE A 398 9.77 -3.33 -23.85
N HIS A 399 10.75 -3.64 -24.69
CA HIS A 399 11.44 -2.66 -25.52
C HIS A 399 10.85 -2.62 -26.92
N TYR A 400 10.07 -1.58 -27.19
CA TYR A 400 9.39 -1.38 -28.46
C TYR A 400 10.17 -0.44 -29.38
N THR A 401 10.46 -0.93 -30.59
CA THR A 401 11.03 -0.14 -31.67
C THR A 401 10.69 -0.75 -33.04
N ASP A 402 10.65 0.07 -34.09
CA ASP A 402 10.36 -0.39 -35.46
C ASP A 402 9.09 -1.27 -35.60
N GLN A 403 8.01 -0.90 -34.90
CA GLN A 403 6.74 -1.64 -34.91
C GLN A 403 6.79 -3.05 -34.29
N ALA A 404 7.80 -3.37 -33.50
CA ALA A 404 7.90 -4.64 -32.79
C ALA A 404 8.50 -4.50 -31.39
N ILE A 405 8.19 -5.44 -30.51
CA ILE A 405 8.91 -5.66 -29.25
C ILE A 405 10.14 -6.50 -29.58
N ARG A 406 11.32 -6.05 -29.18
CA ARG A 406 12.60 -6.66 -29.58
C ARG A 406 13.44 -7.17 -28.42
N ALA A 407 13.17 -6.72 -27.21
CA ALA A 407 13.82 -7.19 -26.01
C ALA A 407 12.87 -7.09 -24.83
N VAL A 408 13.14 -7.89 -23.81
CA VAL A 408 12.54 -7.81 -22.48
C VAL A 408 13.69 -7.61 -21.50
N SER A 409 13.56 -6.66 -20.59
CA SER A 409 14.56 -6.46 -19.56
C SER A 409 13.97 -6.47 -18.17
N VAL A 410 14.76 -6.92 -17.20
CA VAL A 410 14.44 -6.83 -15.78
C VAL A 410 15.22 -5.68 -15.17
N VAL A 411 14.57 -4.83 -14.39
CA VAL A 411 15.22 -3.70 -13.71
C VAL A 411 16.14 -4.22 -12.61
N THR A 412 17.38 -3.72 -12.55
CA THR A 412 18.40 -4.22 -11.61
C THR A 412 18.82 -3.19 -10.55
N SER A 413 18.41 -1.93 -10.70
CA SER A 413 18.81 -0.83 -9.82
C SER A 413 17.71 0.21 -9.65
N ASP A 414 17.64 0.86 -8.49
CA ASP A 414 16.86 2.09 -8.32
C ASP A 414 17.32 3.20 -9.29
N ALA A 415 16.43 4.15 -9.59
CA ALA A 415 16.78 5.29 -10.44
C ALA A 415 17.81 6.21 -9.77
N GLN A 416 18.95 6.41 -10.44
CA GLN A 416 20.04 7.25 -9.96
C GLN A 416 20.25 8.47 -10.86
N LYS A 417 20.61 9.60 -10.25
CA LYS A 417 21.03 10.79 -11.00
C LYS A 417 22.48 10.68 -11.42
N THR A 418 22.73 10.83 -12.72
CA THR A 418 24.06 10.77 -13.33
C THR A 418 24.32 12.00 -14.19
N GLU A 419 25.54 12.50 -14.17
CA GLU A 419 25.96 13.65 -14.97
C GLU A 419 26.62 13.17 -16.27
N MET A 420 26.10 13.60 -17.43
CA MET A 420 26.58 13.22 -18.75
C MET A 420 26.72 14.44 -19.67
N GLU A 421 27.36 14.25 -20.83
CA GLU A 421 27.45 15.28 -21.87
C GLU A 421 26.04 15.64 -22.39
N GLY A 422 25.46 16.72 -21.86
CA GLY A 422 24.09 17.13 -22.14
C GLY A 422 23.24 17.49 -20.91
N GLY A 423 23.73 17.20 -19.69
CA GLY A 423 23.07 17.57 -18.43
C GLY A 423 22.98 16.40 -17.43
N GLU A 424 22.15 16.59 -16.41
CA GLU A 424 21.80 15.55 -15.43
C GLU A 424 20.69 14.65 -16.00
N TYR A 425 20.83 13.34 -15.83
CA TYR A 425 19.86 12.33 -16.25
C TYR A 425 19.56 11.36 -15.11
N TYR A 426 18.30 10.94 -15.00
CA TYR A 426 17.94 9.72 -14.30
C TYR A 426 18.35 8.52 -15.14
N ARG A 427 19.01 7.56 -14.51
CA ARG A 427 19.47 6.31 -15.12
C ARG A 427 19.03 5.13 -14.27
N VAL A 428 18.58 4.07 -14.92
CA VAL A 428 18.25 2.77 -14.34
C VAL A 428 18.99 1.73 -15.15
N ASP A 429 19.71 0.82 -14.49
CA ASP A 429 20.38 -0.30 -15.15
C ASP A 429 19.39 -1.48 -15.26
N VAL A 430 19.43 -2.21 -16.38
CA VAL A 430 18.47 -3.29 -16.71
C VAL A 430 19.18 -4.50 -17.31
N ASP A 431 18.81 -5.71 -16.93
CA ASP A 431 19.33 -6.95 -17.55
C ASP A 431 18.46 -7.33 -18.75
N THR A 432 19.02 -7.29 -19.96
CA THR A 432 18.27 -7.32 -21.23
C THR A 432 18.35 -8.67 -21.94
N THR A 433 17.21 -9.33 -22.12
CA THR A 433 17.08 -10.50 -23.00
C THR A 433 16.50 -10.09 -24.36
N HIS A 434 17.28 -10.23 -25.42
CA HIS A 434 16.83 -9.98 -26.79
C HIS A 434 15.97 -11.13 -27.33
N LEU A 435 14.87 -10.79 -28.01
CA LEU A 435 14.05 -11.77 -28.71
C LEU A 435 14.73 -12.18 -30.02
N ASP A 436 14.86 -13.49 -30.23
CA ASP A 436 15.30 -14.05 -31.52
C ASP A 436 14.30 -13.69 -32.64
N ASP A 437 13.00 -13.78 -32.34
CA ASP A 437 11.90 -13.40 -33.23
C ASP A 437 11.12 -12.23 -32.62
N PRO A 438 11.25 -10.99 -33.13
CA PRO A 438 10.53 -9.83 -32.61
C PRO A 438 9.01 -9.97 -32.68
N LEU A 439 8.31 -9.61 -31.61
CA LEU A 439 6.85 -9.62 -31.59
C LEU A 439 6.29 -8.40 -32.32
N ALA A 440 5.64 -8.63 -33.45
CA ALA A 440 5.11 -7.55 -34.26
C ALA A 440 3.86 -6.92 -33.61
N LEU A 441 3.77 -5.59 -33.62
CA LEU A 441 2.66 -4.89 -32.98
C LEU A 441 1.31 -5.25 -33.60
N ASP A 442 1.25 -5.53 -34.90
CA ASP A 442 0.01 -5.92 -35.57
C ASP A 442 -0.55 -7.26 -35.07
N GLU A 443 0.31 -8.15 -34.55
CA GLU A 443 -0.08 -9.40 -33.91
C GLU A 443 -0.61 -9.17 -32.49
N LEU A 444 0.01 -8.26 -31.73
CA LEU A 444 -0.35 -7.98 -30.34
C LEU A 444 -1.53 -6.99 -30.19
N ARG A 445 -1.67 -6.04 -31.12
CA ARG A 445 -2.51 -4.84 -30.98
C ARG A 445 -3.95 -5.12 -30.59
N ASN A 446 -4.60 -6.09 -31.25
CA ASN A 446 -6.01 -6.37 -31.00
C ASN A 446 -6.24 -6.91 -29.59
N THR A 447 -5.30 -7.71 -29.08
CA THR A 447 -5.36 -8.26 -27.73
C THR A 447 -5.08 -7.16 -26.70
N LEU A 448 -4.00 -6.41 -26.88
CA LEU A 448 -3.59 -5.34 -25.97
C LEU A 448 -4.61 -4.19 -25.88
N ASP A 449 -5.33 -3.88 -26.97
CA ASP A 449 -6.37 -2.83 -26.95
C ASP A 449 -7.73 -3.34 -26.42
N SER A 450 -7.84 -4.63 -26.08
CA SER A 450 -9.06 -5.17 -25.49
C SER A 450 -9.30 -4.59 -24.09
N PRO A 451 -10.57 -4.38 -23.66
CA PRO A 451 -10.87 -3.88 -22.32
C PRO A 451 -10.32 -4.76 -21.19
N GLU A 452 -10.20 -6.07 -21.42
CA GLU A 452 -9.69 -7.05 -20.46
C GLU A 452 -8.19 -6.88 -20.21
N MET A 453 -7.42 -6.61 -21.27
CA MET A 453 -5.99 -6.36 -21.17
C MET A 453 -5.71 -4.93 -20.71
N ARG A 454 -6.51 -3.96 -21.14
CA ARG A 454 -6.25 -2.54 -20.86
C ARG A 454 -6.69 -2.11 -19.46
N GLN A 455 -7.78 -2.67 -18.92
CA GLN A 455 -8.36 -2.37 -17.61
C GLN A 455 -8.47 -0.88 -17.23
N ALA A 456 -8.68 -0.01 -18.23
CA ALA A 456 -8.65 1.45 -18.06
C ALA A 456 -7.34 2.02 -17.48
N GLN A 457 -6.22 1.27 -17.57
CA GLN A 457 -4.89 1.69 -17.13
C GLN A 457 -4.52 3.06 -17.68
N GLU A 458 -4.17 3.97 -16.78
CA GLU A 458 -3.61 5.26 -17.15
C GLU A 458 -2.19 5.08 -17.70
N ARG A 459 -1.79 5.94 -18.65
CA ARG A 459 -0.45 5.92 -19.25
C ARG A 459 -0.11 4.62 -19.99
N TYR A 460 -1.13 3.93 -20.49
CA TYR A 460 -1.03 2.72 -21.33
C TYR A 460 -0.36 3.02 -22.70
N PRO A 461 0.44 2.10 -23.28
CA PRO A 461 1.22 2.39 -24.48
C PRO A 461 0.40 2.61 -25.76
N LEU A 462 -0.85 2.15 -25.82
CA LEU A 462 -1.74 2.33 -26.98
C LEU A 462 -2.74 3.46 -26.75
N ASP A 463 -3.00 4.28 -27.77
CA ASP A 463 -4.08 5.27 -27.76
C ASP A 463 -5.44 4.64 -28.11
N LYS A 464 -6.50 5.46 -28.15
CA LYS A 464 -7.87 5.01 -28.50
C LYS A 464 -8.04 4.46 -29.92
N ASN A 465 -7.04 4.61 -30.78
CA ASN A 465 -7.02 4.08 -32.14
C ASN A 465 -6.11 2.83 -32.24
N GLY A 466 -5.52 2.39 -31.13
CA GLY A 466 -4.54 1.31 -31.09
C GLY A 466 -3.15 1.72 -31.60
N ASP A 467 -2.87 3.02 -31.69
CA ASP A 467 -1.56 3.55 -32.09
C ASP A 467 -0.68 3.78 -30.86
N VAL A 468 0.63 3.52 -30.99
CA VAL A 468 1.57 3.70 -29.87
C VAL A 468 1.74 5.19 -29.55
N ILE A 469 1.57 5.56 -28.28
CA ILE A 469 1.66 6.95 -27.82
C ILE A 469 3.11 7.46 -27.81
N GLN A 470 3.28 8.79 -27.90
CA GLN A 470 4.60 9.44 -27.80
C GLN A 470 5.05 9.63 -26.35
N ALA A 471 5.15 8.54 -25.60
CA ALA A 471 5.79 8.48 -24.29
C ALA A 471 7.00 7.54 -24.33
N TYR A 472 8.06 7.84 -23.61
CA TYR A 472 9.24 6.99 -23.49
C TYR A 472 8.96 5.76 -22.60
N LEU A 473 8.31 5.95 -21.45
CA LEU A 473 7.89 4.89 -20.53
C LEU A 473 6.37 4.91 -20.38
N CYS A 474 5.75 3.72 -20.44
CA CYS A 474 4.31 3.51 -20.27
C CYS A 474 4.07 2.36 -19.29
N HIS A 475 2.96 2.39 -18.57
CA HIS A 475 2.56 1.30 -17.68
C HIS A 475 1.73 0.27 -18.45
N LEU A 476 1.98 -1.00 -18.16
CA LEU A 476 1.11 -2.10 -18.54
C LEU A 476 0.37 -2.62 -17.31
N THR A 477 -0.78 -3.23 -17.54
CA THR A 477 -1.42 -4.09 -16.56
C THR A 477 -0.63 -5.40 -16.45
N THR A 478 -0.84 -6.13 -15.36
CA THR A 478 -0.29 -7.48 -15.17
C THR A 478 -0.68 -8.39 -16.33
N GLU A 479 -1.94 -8.37 -16.76
CA GLU A 479 -2.46 -9.22 -17.83
C GLU A 479 -1.81 -8.90 -19.18
N ALA A 480 -1.60 -7.63 -19.49
CA ALA A 480 -0.94 -7.23 -20.72
C ALA A 480 0.56 -7.59 -20.70
N GLY A 481 1.22 -7.46 -19.54
CA GLY A 481 2.61 -7.85 -19.36
C GLY A 481 2.81 -9.37 -19.47
N ASP A 482 2.02 -10.15 -18.73
CA ASP A 482 2.02 -11.61 -18.77
C ASP A 482 1.75 -12.13 -20.20
N TYR A 483 0.79 -11.52 -20.90
CA TYR A 483 0.50 -11.86 -22.28
C TYR A 483 1.71 -11.64 -23.20
N ILE A 484 2.40 -10.50 -23.09
CA ILE A 484 3.58 -10.23 -23.92
C ILE A 484 4.72 -11.19 -23.57
N LEU A 485 4.93 -11.51 -22.29
CA LEU A 485 5.94 -12.49 -21.86
C LEU A 485 5.65 -13.87 -22.46
N ASP A 486 4.43 -14.36 -22.35
CA ASP A 486 4.01 -15.64 -22.93
C ASP A 486 4.26 -15.68 -24.44
N GLN A 487 3.90 -14.61 -25.16
CA GLN A 487 4.16 -14.53 -26.60
C GLN A 487 5.66 -14.45 -26.93
N SER A 488 6.48 -13.87 -26.06
CA SER A 488 7.92 -13.73 -26.29
C SER A 488 8.69 -15.04 -26.14
N GLY A 489 8.14 -16.01 -25.39
CA GLY A 489 8.82 -17.26 -25.07
C GLY A 489 10.10 -17.10 -24.25
N ILE A 490 10.33 -15.93 -23.65
CA ILE A 490 11.48 -15.63 -22.81
C ILE A 490 11.20 -16.11 -21.39
N GLU A 491 12.09 -16.94 -20.86
CA GLU A 491 12.24 -17.15 -19.42
C GLU A 491 13.07 -15.99 -18.87
N LEU A 492 12.50 -15.23 -17.92
CA LEU A 492 13.20 -14.12 -17.30
C LEU A 492 14.46 -14.63 -16.56
N PRO A 493 15.59 -13.90 -16.62
CA PRO A 493 16.78 -14.28 -15.86
C PRO A 493 16.43 -14.34 -14.37
N ASN A 494 16.81 -15.44 -13.73
CA ASN A 494 16.74 -15.59 -12.28
C ASN A 494 17.78 -14.63 -11.69
N ILE A 495 17.38 -13.38 -11.45
CA ILE A 495 18.24 -12.43 -10.75
C ILE A 495 18.46 -13.02 -9.37
N ASP A 496 19.70 -13.44 -9.08
CA ASP A 496 20.17 -13.61 -7.70
C ASP A 496 19.84 -12.30 -7.00
N GLN A 497 18.75 -12.35 -6.22
CA GLN A 497 18.07 -11.18 -5.68
C GLN A 497 19.09 -10.20 -5.11
N PRO A 498 19.01 -8.89 -5.38
CA PRO A 498 19.74 -7.94 -4.57
C PRO A 498 19.28 -8.16 -3.13
N THR A 499 20.16 -8.73 -2.30
CA THR A 499 19.88 -8.98 -0.88
C THR A 499 19.35 -7.68 -0.32
N ALA A 500 18.09 -7.70 0.15
CA ALA A 500 17.47 -6.55 0.79
C ALA A 500 18.50 -5.94 1.75
N THR A 501 18.94 -4.72 1.45
CA THR A 501 19.95 -4.05 2.26
C THR A 501 19.33 -3.83 3.62
N ASN A 502 19.76 -4.58 4.62
CA ASN A 502 19.22 -4.43 5.96
C ASN A 502 19.77 -3.15 6.56
N TYR A 503 18.91 -2.41 7.27
CA TYR A 503 19.28 -1.20 7.98
C TYR A 503 19.40 -1.51 9.47
N PHE A 504 20.59 -1.36 10.02
CA PHE A 504 20.88 -1.55 11.43
C PHE A 504 21.07 -0.23 12.14
N TRP A 505 20.71 -0.21 13.42
CA TRP A 505 20.94 0.92 14.32
C TRP A 505 21.94 0.55 15.41
N ALA A 506 23.07 1.26 15.45
CA ALA A 506 24.10 1.10 16.46
C ALA A 506 24.09 2.28 17.42
N THR A 507 23.89 2.02 18.71
CA THR A 507 24.00 3.07 19.75
C THR A 507 25.39 3.08 20.38
N ALA A 508 26.13 4.16 20.16
CA ALA A 508 27.38 4.42 20.83
C ALA A 508 27.14 5.15 22.16
N ASN A 509 27.85 4.72 23.20
CA ASN A 509 27.89 5.44 24.48
C ASN A 509 29.28 6.05 24.62
N PRO A 510 29.44 7.39 24.49
CA PRO A 510 30.74 8.06 24.55
C PRO A 510 31.56 7.76 25.81
N SER A 511 30.93 7.30 26.90
CA SER A 511 31.63 6.86 28.12
C SER A 511 32.34 5.50 27.98
N ILE A 512 32.05 4.75 26.90
CA ILE A 512 32.57 3.43 26.59
C ILE A 512 33.35 3.47 25.27
N TRP A 513 32.77 4.10 24.24
CA TRP A 513 33.38 4.32 22.92
C TRP A 513 32.62 5.42 22.16
N SER A 514 33.29 6.14 21.26
CA SER A 514 32.70 7.20 20.44
C SER A 514 33.16 7.07 19.00
N VAL A 515 32.24 7.35 18.10
CA VAL A 515 32.39 7.22 16.64
C VAL A 515 33.39 8.25 16.10
N GLU A 516 33.52 9.41 16.76
CA GLU A 516 34.51 10.44 16.42
C GLU A 516 35.97 9.95 16.51
N ASN A 517 36.24 8.82 17.17
CA ASN A 517 37.57 8.23 17.25
C ASN A 517 37.89 7.27 16.09
N ILE A 518 36.98 7.13 15.14
CA ILE A 518 37.14 6.33 13.93
C ILE A 518 37.40 7.31 12.79
N ASP A 519 38.51 7.13 12.06
CA ASP A 519 38.79 7.95 10.88
C ASP A 519 37.73 7.69 9.80
N ASP A 520 37.42 8.69 8.95
CA ASP A 520 36.50 8.51 7.82
C ASP A 520 36.99 7.38 6.90
N GLY A 521 36.13 6.38 6.66
CA GLY A 521 36.48 5.15 5.94
C GLY A 521 37.28 4.13 6.77
N GLY A 522 37.38 4.33 8.08
CA GLY A 522 38.00 3.41 9.03
C GLY A 522 37.05 2.31 9.49
N ASP A 523 37.65 1.20 9.91
CA ASP A 523 36.93 -0.02 10.26
C ASP A 523 36.77 -0.19 11.78
N VAL A 524 35.60 -0.68 12.20
CA VAL A 524 35.35 -1.07 13.60
C VAL A 524 34.87 -2.51 13.68
N PHE A 525 35.56 -3.30 14.51
CA PHE A 525 35.17 -4.67 14.79
C PHE A 525 34.23 -4.74 16.00
N TYR A 526 33.01 -5.22 15.77
CA TYR A 526 32.00 -5.33 16.82
C TYR A 526 31.77 -6.80 17.19
N THR A 527 32.01 -7.15 18.46
CA THR A 527 31.91 -8.55 18.90
C THR A 527 30.50 -8.92 19.35
N ALA A 528 29.96 -10.02 18.80
CA ALA A 528 28.69 -10.61 19.23
C ALA A 528 28.74 -11.24 20.64
N TYR A 529 29.95 -11.51 21.16
CA TYR A 529 30.20 -12.09 22.47
C TYR A 529 30.92 -11.08 23.38
N ASN A 530 30.67 -11.16 24.69
CA ASN A 530 31.43 -10.43 25.70
C ASN A 530 32.74 -11.16 26.07
N ASP A 531 33.59 -10.53 26.88
CA ASP A 531 34.90 -11.07 27.29
C ASP A 531 34.83 -12.39 28.07
N GLN A 532 33.64 -12.77 28.54
CA GLN A 532 33.37 -14.02 29.26
C GLN A 532 32.79 -15.12 28.34
N GLY A 533 32.67 -14.85 27.02
CA GLY A 533 32.14 -15.79 26.02
C GLY A 533 30.61 -15.88 25.98
N ASN A 534 29.90 -15.03 26.72
CA ASN A 534 28.44 -15.00 26.69
C ASN A 534 27.93 -14.13 25.53
N LYS A 535 26.82 -14.54 24.90
CA LYS A 535 26.14 -13.78 23.85
C LYS A 535 25.74 -12.40 24.38
N LYS A 536 26.01 -11.33 23.63
CA LYS A 536 25.48 -10.00 23.92
C LYS A 536 24.00 -9.94 23.52
N ARG A 537 23.24 -9.00 24.08
CA ARG A 537 21.81 -8.80 23.77
C ARG A 537 21.51 -8.58 22.28
N LEU A 538 22.49 -8.10 21.52
CA LEU A 538 22.40 -7.80 20.08
C LEU A 538 22.83 -9.00 19.20
N PHE A 539 22.96 -10.21 19.76
CA PHE A 539 23.50 -11.38 19.05
C PHE A 539 22.79 -11.66 17.73
N ASP A 540 21.46 -11.56 17.70
CA ASP A 540 20.66 -11.90 16.53
C ASP A 540 20.87 -10.89 15.38
N ALA A 541 21.12 -9.61 15.71
CA ALA A 541 21.49 -8.59 14.73
C ALA A 541 22.86 -8.86 14.08
N PHE A 542 23.78 -9.53 14.78
CA PHE A 542 25.06 -9.95 14.17
C PHE A 542 24.91 -11.19 13.28
N THR A 543 23.90 -12.03 13.52
CA THR A 543 23.64 -13.21 12.68
C THR A 543 22.83 -12.88 11.44
N SER A 544 22.07 -11.78 11.44
CA SER A 544 21.29 -11.33 10.28
C SER A 544 22.05 -10.35 9.38
N ALA A 545 23.11 -9.70 9.88
CA ALA A 545 23.89 -8.75 9.09
C ALA A 545 24.74 -9.43 8.01
N SER A 546 24.63 -8.93 6.77
CA SER A 546 25.35 -9.38 5.58
C SER A 546 26.22 -8.26 5.00
N PRO A 547 27.30 -8.57 4.27
CA PRO A 547 28.11 -7.56 3.60
C PRO A 547 27.25 -6.67 2.67
N GLY A 548 27.37 -5.35 2.80
CA GLY A 548 26.55 -4.37 2.08
C GLY A 548 25.45 -3.72 2.92
N ASP A 549 25.03 -4.34 4.03
CA ASP A 549 24.01 -3.80 4.92
C ASP A 549 24.42 -2.45 5.54
N ARG A 550 23.47 -1.53 5.72
CA ARG A 550 23.74 -0.16 6.19
C ARG A 550 23.58 -0.08 7.71
N VAL A 551 24.44 0.70 8.35
CA VAL A 551 24.42 0.91 9.80
C VAL A 551 24.41 2.40 10.12
N LEU A 552 23.38 2.87 10.82
CA LEU A 552 23.33 4.22 11.37
C LEU A 552 23.87 4.23 12.80
N PHE A 553 24.80 5.15 13.09
CA PHE A 553 25.36 5.31 14.43
C PHE A 553 24.71 6.50 15.16
N TYR A 554 24.07 6.20 16.27
CA TYR A 554 23.55 7.19 17.20
C TYR A 554 24.43 7.26 18.44
N GLU A 555 24.98 8.44 18.72
CA GLU A 555 25.66 8.70 19.98
C GLU A 555 24.64 9.12 21.05
N SER A 556 24.65 8.37 22.15
CA SER A 556 23.82 8.64 23.32
C SER A 556 24.37 9.82 24.14
N THR A 557 24.08 9.88 25.44
CA THR A 557 24.40 11.07 26.27
C THR A 557 25.92 11.35 26.31
N PRO A 558 26.37 12.60 26.10
CA PRO A 558 25.58 13.85 26.01
C PRO A 558 25.15 14.27 24.60
N VAL A 559 25.63 13.60 23.54
CA VAL A 559 25.50 14.03 22.14
C VAL A 559 24.06 13.93 21.63
N LYS A 560 23.41 12.77 21.83
CA LYS A 560 22.01 12.50 21.45
C LYS A 560 21.70 12.81 19.98
N ALA A 561 22.57 12.38 19.08
CA ALA A 561 22.40 12.60 17.64
C ALA A 561 22.92 11.40 16.83
N ILE A 562 22.45 11.28 15.60
CA ILE A 562 23.07 10.42 14.59
C ILE A 562 24.35 11.11 14.15
N VAL A 563 25.48 10.40 14.18
CA VAL A 563 26.81 10.99 13.96
C VAL A 563 27.56 10.36 12.79
N ALA A 564 27.17 9.17 12.33
CA ALA A 564 27.79 8.51 11.18
C ALA A 564 26.87 7.46 10.55
N GLU A 565 27.26 7.06 9.35
CA GLU A 565 26.72 5.92 8.62
C GLU A 565 27.89 5.00 8.20
N ALA A 566 27.68 3.68 8.21
CA ALA A 566 28.64 2.71 7.70
C ALA A 566 27.94 1.61 6.91
N SER A 567 28.76 0.76 6.28
CA SER A 567 28.32 -0.46 5.61
C SER A 567 28.99 -1.67 6.26
N VAL A 568 28.26 -2.76 6.44
CA VAL A 568 28.82 -4.02 6.93
C VAL A 568 29.73 -4.61 5.85
N PHE A 569 30.92 -5.08 6.24
CA PHE A 569 31.83 -5.81 5.37
C PHE A 569 32.31 -7.08 6.06
N GLY A 570 32.61 -8.12 5.28
CA GLY A 570 32.97 -9.46 5.76
C GLY A 570 34.45 -9.64 6.10
#